data_AF-A0A261BD95-F1
#
_entry.id   AF-A0A261BD95-F1
#
_cell.length_a   1.000
_cell.length_b   1.000
_cell.length_c   1.000
_cell.angle_alpha   90.00
_cell.angle_beta   90.00
_cell.angle_gamma   90.00
#
_symmetry.space_group_name_H-M   'P 1'
#
loop_
_entity.id
_entity.type
_entity.pdbx_description
1 polymer ?
#
loop_
_entity_poly.entity_id
_entity_poly.type
_entity_poly.pdbx_seq_one_letter_code
_entity_poly.pdbx_strand_id
1 'polypeptide(L)'
;MPKILKLLLAFFLFSEVGAVQQAVTVKGIVNCRGHRQPGTFVQLYDEDSVFDSDDLLGSVIADHRGVFCVKGATEEFTTIEPYVFIEHNCGYEGLNEKRVFSKMIPIEYITEGPKAKHVYHMGDIELLTADAPVQKYEKRIYVETNIDERIRQCIPIYVQYKRFYEKTIFETKTHETILPTDEEVPAEIEEPVVEPTEGDDEVADVVEETQETEEPVVHEVSDEEKRLEEERLRLEEEQKRLDEIRRLQEESLRLEEIRRIEEEKKRIEETRRQEEEQQRIELERREEERRLENERRAEEERKREEEAKLQEQRRKEQEEEHKRRMEEYHRREQERQEALKRREEELKRREEEEKGRIVSSSEKVEKKDPCVHYPVLTQSQSISRSLEARHEYVEDPCLRK
;
A
#
# COMPACT_ATOMS: atom_id res chain seq x y z
N MET A 1 -61.05 -27.70 -28.28
CA MET A 1 -59.86 -26.94 -27.85
C MET A 1 -58.97 -27.72 -26.86
N PRO A 2 -58.39 -28.89 -27.21
CA PRO A 2 -57.54 -29.63 -26.27
C PRO A 2 -56.04 -29.26 -26.36
N LYS A 3 -55.66 -28.32 -27.23
CA LYS A 3 -54.25 -27.96 -27.49
C LYS A 3 -53.69 -26.90 -26.54
N ILE A 4 -54.56 -26.10 -25.90
CA ILE A 4 -54.16 -24.98 -25.02
C ILE A 4 -53.88 -25.46 -23.59
N LEU A 5 -54.61 -26.47 -23.11
CA LEU A 5 -54.44 -27.04 -21.76
C LEU A 5 -53.14 -27.85 -21.61
N LYS A 6 -52.64 -28.45 -22.70
CA LYS A 6 -51.31 -29.08 -22.73
C LYS A 6 -50.17 -28.06 -22.75
N LEU A 7 -50.42 -26.82 -23.19
CA LEU A 7 -49.44 -25.74 -23.21
C LEU A 7 -49.26 -25.11 -21.81
N LEU A 8 -50.35 -25.04 -21.03
CA LEU A 8 -50.36 -24.43 -19.68
C LEU A 8 -49.84 -25.38 -18.58
N LEU A 9 -50.02 -26.70 -18.73
CA LEU A 9 -49.41 -27.71 -17.86
C LEU A 9 -47.90 -27.89 -18.11
N ALA A 10 -47.40 -27.45 -19.27
CA ALA A 10 -45.97 -27.47 -19.59
C ALA A 10 -45.20 -26.25 -19.04
N PHE A 11 -45.90 -25.18 -18.66
CA PHE A 11 -45.29 -23.95 -18.13
C PHE A 11 -45.01 -24.01 -16.62
N PHE A 12 -45.59 -25.00 -15.93
CA PHE A 12 -45.42 -25.23 -14.48
C PHE A 12 -44.25 -26.14 -14.10
N LEU A 13 -43.42 -26.54 -15.07
CA LEU A 13 -42.28 -27.44 -14.84
C LEU A 13 -40.90 -26.75 -14.78
N PHE A 14 -40.81 -25.42 -14.88
CA PHE A 14 -39.52 -24.73 -14.89
C PHE A 14 -39.53 -23.51 -13.98
N SER A 15 -38.99 -23.67 -12.76
CA SER A 15 -37.95 -22.79 -12.19
C SER A 15 -37.77 -23.11 -10.70
N GLU A 16 -36.93 -24.09 -10.41
CA GLU A 16 -36.12 -24.08 -9.18
C GLU A 16 -34.93 -23.17 -9.49
N VAL A 17 -34.96 -21.90 -9.07
CA VAL A 17 -33.75 -21.06 -9.04
C VAL A 17 -33.24 -21.12 -7.61
N GLY A 18 -32.63 -22.25 -7.27
CA GLY A 18 -31.76 -22.37 -6.11
C GLY A 18 -30.39 -21.75 -6.43
N ALA A 19 -29.61 -21.42 -5.40
CA ALA A 19 -28.21 -21.07 -5.59
C ALA A 19 -27.51 -22.26 -6.26
N VAL A 20 -26.68 -21.97 -7.27
CA VAL A 20 -26.03 -22.98 -8.09
C VAL A 20 -24.60 -23.08 -7.59
N GLN A 21 -24.24 -24.27 -7.14
CA GLN A 21 -22.85 -24.55 -6.81
C GLN A 21 -22.01 -24.46 -8.08
N GLN A 22 -20.93 -23.70 -8.05
CA GLN A 22 -20.02 -23.50 -9.16
C GLN A 22 -18.58 -23.75 -8.71
N ALA A 23 -17.75 -24.25 -9.61
CA ALA A 23 -16.37 -24.60 -9.31
C ALA A 23 -15.44 -24.28 -10.49
N VAL A 24 -14.21 -23.91 -10.13
CA VAL A 24 -13.15 -23.54 -11.06
C VAL A 24 -11.82 -24.17 -10.61
N THR A 25 -10.97 -24.51 -11.57
CA THR A 25 -9.61 -25.02 -11.31
C THR A 25 -8.63 -24.38 -12.26
N VAL A 26 -7.55 -23.85 -11.70
CA VAL A 26 -6.55 -23.08 -12.43
C VAL A 26 -5.17 -23.67 -12.21
N LYS A 27 -4.41 -23.77 -13.29
CA LYS A 27 -3.03 -24.27 -13.30
C LYS A 27 -2.13 -23.30 -14.04
N GLY A 28 -0.98 -23.01 -13.46
CA GLY A 28 -0.01 -22.11 -14.06
C GLY A 28 1.40 -22.39 -13.54
N ILE A 29 2.37 -21.67 -14.11
CA ILE A 29 3.77 -21.73 -13.69
C ILE A 29 4.26 -20.31 -13.44
N VAL A 30 4.75 -20.05 -12.23
CA VAL A 30 5.19 -18.73 -11.82
C VAL A 30 6.69 -18.55 -12.07
N ASN A 31 7.02 -17.46 -12.75
CA ASN A 31 8.37 -17.04 -13.11
C ASN A 31 8.66 -15.64 -12.58
N CYS A 32 9.92 -15.39 -12.25
CA CYS A 32 10.46 -14.06 -12.01
C CYS A 32 11.79 -13.95 -12.77
N ARG A 33 11.92 -12.97 -13.66
CA ARG A 33 13.12 -12.77 -14.50
C ARG A 33 13.51 -14.05 -15.25
N GLY A 34 12.51 -14.80 -15.75
CA GLY A 34 12.73 -16.08 -16.42
C GLY A 34 13.13 -17.27 -15.52
N HIS A 35 13.19 -17.09 -14.20
CA HIS A 35 13.47 -18.17 -13.24
C HIS A 35 12.20 -18.65 -12.53
N ARG A 36 12.02 -19.97 -12.43
CA ARG A 36 10.90 -20.59 -11.69
C ARG A 36 10.89 -20.12 -10.23
N GLN A 37 9.71 -19.77 -9.72
CA GLN A 37 9.52 -19.28 -8.35
C GLN A 37 8.86 -20.36 -7.47
N PRO A 38 9.66 -21.22 -6.80
CA PRO A 38 9.12 -22.17 -5.85
C PRO A 38 8.65 -21.47 -4.57
N GLY A 39 7.56 -21.96 -3.97
CA GLY A 39 7.07 -21.38 -2.72
C GLY A 39 6.19 -20.13 -2.87
N THR A 40 5.86 -19.72 -4.10
CA THR A 40 4.90 -18.62 -4.33
C THR A 40 3.53 -18.99 -3.78
N PHE A 41 2.95 -18.10 -2.98
CA PHE A 41 1.58 -18.24 -2.48
C PHE A 41 0.61 -17.70 -3.53
N VAL A 42 -0.30 -18.56 -3.99
CA VAL A 42 -1.29 -18.25 -5.02
C VAL A 42 -2.67 -18.36 -4.41
N GLN A 43 -3.49 -17.33 -4.57
CA GLN A 43 -4.85 -17.25 -4.08
C GLN A 43 -5.82 -17.14 -5.25
N LEU A 44 -7.02 -17.66 -5.04
CA LEU A 44 -8.12 -17.62 -5.98
C LEU A 44 -9.30 -16.99 -5.25
N TYR A 45 -9.77 -15.87 -5.79
CA TYR A 45 -10.84 -15.06 -5.24
C TYR A 45 -12.02 -14.99 -6.20
N ASP A 46 -13.19 -14.65 -5.67
CA ASP A 46 -14.37 -14.22 -6.42
C ASP A 46 -14.52 -12.70 -6.31
N GLU A 47 -14.66 -12.00 -7.44
CA GLU A 47 -14.94 -10.56 -7.43
C GLU A 47 -16.44 -10.33 -7.26
N ASP A 48 -16.88 -9.98 -6.05
CA ASP A 48 -18.28 -9.66 -5.81
C ASP A 48 -18.57 -8.20 -6.18
N SER A 49 -19.24 -8.01 -7.32
CA SER A 49 -19.49 -6.71 -7.93
C SER A 49 -20.40 -5.75 -7.13
N VAL A 50 -20.82 -6.05 -5.89
CA VAL A 50 -21.86 -5.23 -5.25
C VAL A 50 -21.64 -4.81 -3.79
N PHE A 51 -21.33 -5.66 -2.80
CA PHE A 51 -21.27 -5.18 -1.39
C PHE A 51 -20.40 -5.96 -0.39
N ASP A 52 -19.62 -6.96 -0.80
CA ASP A 52 -18.79 -7.75 0.11
C ASP A 52 -17.29 -7.72 -0.26
N SER A 53 -16.45 -8.09 0.69
CA SER A 53 -15.02 -8.30 0.44
C SER A 53 -14.84 -9.59 -0.35
N ASP A 54 -14.07 -9.54 -1.45
CA ASP A 54 -13.79 -10.67 -2.33
C ASP A 54 -13.63 -12.00 -1.59
N ASP A 55 -14.43 -12.99 -1.98
CA ASP A 55 -14.50 -14.28 -1.31
C ASP A 55 -13.32 -15.17 -1.70
N LEU A 56 -12.57 -15.65 -0.70
CA LEU A 56 -11.45 -16.56 -0.94
C LEU A 56 -11.98 -17.97 -1.30
N LEU A 57 -11.96 -18.31 -2.57
CA LEU A 57 -12.36 -19.61 -3.09
C LEU A 57 -11.32 -20.71 -2.80
N GLY A 58 -10.04 -20.36 -2.79
CA GLY A 58 -8.97 -21.33 -2.53
C GLY A 58 -7.56 -20.72 -2.55
N SER A 59 -6.59 -21.44 -1.98
CA SER A 59 -5.17 -21.05 -2.01
C SER A 59 -4.23 -22.25 -2.11
N VAL A 60 -3.05 -22.04 -2.67
CA VAL A 60 -2.02 -23.07 -2.84
C VAL A 60 -0.62 -22.46 -2.85
N ILE A 61 0.38 -23.25 -2.49
CA ILE A 61 1.80 -22.88 -2.62
C ILE A 61 2.37 -23.59 -3.85
N ALA A 62 3.05 -22.84 -4.72
CA ALA A 62 3.69 -23.37 -5.92
C ALA A 62 4.80 -24.39 -5.58
N ASP A 63 4.89 -25.45 -6.38
CA ASP A 63 5.86 -26.53 -6.19
C ASP A 63 7.31 -26.08 -6.42
N HIS A 64 8.28 -26.98 -6.23
CA HIS A 64 9.70 -26.71 -6.46
C HIS A 64 10.06 -26.29 -7.91
N ARG A 65 9.13 -26.47 -8.86
CA ARG A 65 9.26 -26.06 -10.27
C ARG A 65 8.47 -24.78 -10.56
N GLY A 66 7.88 -24.15 -9.55
CA GLY A 66 7.01 -22.98 -9.67
C GLY A 66 5.62 -23.29 -10.24
N VAL A 67 5.24 -24.57 -10.35
CA VAL A 67 3.94 -24.99 -10.86
C VAL A 67 2.92 -24.97 -9.72
N PHE A 68 1.76 -24.35 -9.95
CA PHE A 68 0.66 -24.36 -9.00
C PHE A 68 -0.61 -24.93 -9.63
N CYS A 69 -1.48 -25.42 -8.76
CA CYS A 69 -2.81 -25.88 -9.11
C CYS A 69 -3.78 -25.51 -8.00
N VAL A 70 -4.61 -24.50 -8.24
CA VAL A 70 -5.58 -23.99 -7.26
C VAL A 70 -6.99 -24.38 -7.68
N LYS A 71 -7.79 -24.81 -6.71
CA LYS A 71 -9.19 -25.19 -6.90
C LYS A 71 -10.05 -24.32 -5.99
N GLY A 72 -11.20 -23.92 -6.48
CA GLY A 72 -12.19 -23.17 -5.71
C GLY A 72 -13.59 -23.58 -6.10
N ALA A 73 -14.52 -23.49 -5.16
CA ALA A 73 -15.94 -23.69 -5.40
C ALA A 73 -16.75 -22.86 -4.40
N THR A 74 -17.84 -22.26 -4.87
CA THR A 74 -18.79 -21.48 -4.07
C THR A 74 -20.22 -21.75 -4.54
N GLU A 75 -21.20 -21.32 -3.76
CA GLU A 75 -22.63 -21.46 -4.05
C GLU A 75 -23.22 -20.07 -4.26
N GLU A 76 -23.50 -19.73 -5.52
CA GLU A 76 -23.96 -18.40 -5.91
C GLU A 76 -25.17 -18.45 -6.82
N PHE A 77 -25.97 -17.37 -6.79
CA PHE A 77 -27.11 -17.21 -7.68
C PHE A 77 -26.70 -16.74 -9.08
N THR A 78 -25.60 -16.00 -9.17
CA THR A 78 -25.00 -15.49 -10.40
C THR A 78 -23.78 -16.33 -10.79
N THR A 79 -23.28 -16.15 -12.01
CA THR A 79 -22.01 -16.77 -12.40
C THR A 79 -20.88 -16.11 -11.65
N ILE A 80 -20.00 -16.92 -11.05
CA ILE A 80 -18.83 -16.45 -10.31
C ILE A 80 -17.88 -15.65 -11.22
N GLU A 81 -17.17 -14.67 -10.68
CA GLU A 81 -16.18 -13.84 -11.38
C GLU A 81 -14.76 -14.10 -10.82
N PRO A 82 -14.20 -15.32 -10.98
CA PRO A 82 -13.02 -15.70 -10.25
C PRO A 82 -11.74 -15.12 -10.85
N TYR A 83 -10.78 -14.76 -9.98
CA TYR A 83 -9.48 -14.26 -10.38
C TYR A 83 -8.34 -14.82 -9.53
N VAL A 84 -7.18 -14.98 -10.15
CA VAL A 84 -5.95 -15.37 -9.44
C VAL A 84 -5.27 -14.14 -8.88
N PHE A 85 -4.90 -14.19 -7.60
CA PHE A 85 -4.17 -13.16 -6.87
C PHE A 85 -2.84 -13.71 -6.37
N ILE A 86 -1.74 -13.03 -6.69
CA ILE A 86 -0.39 -13.38 -6.25
C ILE A 86 0.30 -12.13 -5.72
N GLU A 87 0.61 -12.13 -4.43
CA GLU A 87 1.45 -11.12 -3.81
C GLU A 87 2.92 -11.51 -3.94
N HIS A 88 3.77 -10.63 -4.46
CA HIS A 88 5.18 -10.92 -4.72
C HIS A 88 6.10 -9.70 -4.54
N ASN A 89 7.41 -9.98 -4.44
CA ASN A 89 8.45 -8.96 -4.43
C ASN A 89 9.43 -9.05 -5.61
N CYS A 90 9.07 -9.84 -6.64
CA CYS A 90 9.88 -9.95 -7.86
C CYS A 90 10.11 -8.58 -8.50
N GLY A 91 11.37 -8.17 -8.70
CA GLY A 91 11.68 -6.88 -9.34
C GLY A 91 11.79 -5.68 -8.40
N TYR A 92 11.35 -5.82 -7.15
CA TYR A 92 11.29 -4.77 -6.14
C TYR A 92 12.05 -5.17 -4.86
N GLU A 93 13.02 -6.08 -4.99
CA GLU A 93 13.76 -6.61 -3.84
C GLU A 93 14.44 -5.49 -3.05
N GLY A 94 14.19 -5.44 -1.73
CA GLY A 94 14.73 -4.39 -0.86
C GLY A 94 13.84 -3.15 -0.72
N LEU A 95 12.69 -3.09 -1.40
CA LEU A 95 11.63 -2.13 -1.09
C LEU A 95 10.64 -2.74 -0.08
N ASN A 96 10.03 -1.87 0.74
CA ASN A 96 9.01 -2.25 1.73
C ASN A 96 7.60 -2.42 1.10
N GLU A 97 7.49 -2.26 -0.22
CA GLU A 97 6.23 -2.36 -0.96
C GLU A 97 6.19 -3.69 -1.72
N LYS A 98 5.16 -4.49 -1.46
CA LYS A 98 4.89 -5.70 -2.24
C LYS A 98 4.03 -5.36 -3.45
N ARG A 99 4.24 -6.07 -4.55
CA ARG A 99 3.45 -5.97 -5.78
C ARG A 99 2.44 -7.10 -5.85
N VAL A 100 1.39 -6.85 -6.61
CA VAL A 100 0.28 -7.77 -6.80
C VAL A 100 0.14 -8.08 -8.28
N PHE A 101 0.05 -9.37 -8.59
CA PHE A 101 -0.39 -9.87 -9.88
C PHE A 101 -1.83 -10.37 -9.73
N SER A 102 -2.74 -9.78 -10.51
CA SER A 102 -4.13 -10.23 -10.60
C SER A 102 -4.51 -10.58 -12.03
N LYS A 103 -5.27 -11.67 -12.22
CA LYS A 103 -5.79 -12.04 -13.54
C LYS A 103 -7.11 -12.81 -13.45
N MET A 104 -8.12 -12.28 -14.13
CA MET A 104 -9.43 -12.91 -14.29
C MET A 104 -9.35 -14.25 -15.02
N ILE A 105 -10.19 -15.19 -14.60
CA ILE A 105 -10.36 -16.50 -15.23
C ILE A 105 -11.57 -16.42 -16.17
N PRO A 106 -11.45 -16.89 -17.42
CA PRO A 106 -12.57 -16.84 -18.36
C PRO A 106 -13.75 -17.69 -17.89
N ILE A 107 -14.96 -17.16 -18.10
CA ILE A 107 -16.23 -17.78 -17.70
C ILE A 107 -16.40 -19.20 -18.25
N GLU A 108 -15.81 -19.50 -19.41
CA GLU A 108 -15.85 -20.81 -20.07
C GLU A 108 -15.25 -21.95 -19.24
N TYR A 109 -14.40 -21.64 -18.26
CA TYR A 109 -13.75 -22.63 -17.38
C TYR A 109 -14.47 -22.80 -16.04
N ILE A 110 -15.53 -22.04 -15.80
CA ILE A 110 -16.43 -22.21 -14.65
C ILE A 110 -17.39 -23.35 -14.98
N THR A 111 -17.58 -24.25 -14.03
CA THR A 111 -18.51 -25.36 -14.23
C THR A 111 -19.46 -25.50 -13.06
N GLU A 112 -20.72 -25.74 -13.36
CA GLU A 112 -21.73 -26.08 -12.36
C GLU A 112 -21.42 -27.41 -11.67
N GLY A 113 -21.56 -27.40 -10.35
CA GLY A 113 -21.33 -28.51 -9.44
C GLY A 113 -20.17 -28.24 -8.46
N PRO A 114 -19.92 -29.19 -7.54
CA PRO A 114 -18.89 -29.07 -6.49
C PRO A 114 -17.45 -29.17 -7.02
N LYS A 115 -17.26 -29.45 -8.31
CA LYS A 115 -15.94 -29.72 -8.90
C LYS A 115 -15.85 -29.20 -10.33
N ALA A 116 -14.71 -28.58 -10.62
CA ALA A 116 -14.37 -28.15 -11.97
C ALA A 116 -14.28 -29.36 -12.91
N LYS A 117 -14.93 -29.29 -14.08
CA LYS A 117 -14.78 -30.31 -15.14
C LYS A 117 -13.55 -30.06 -16.02
N HIS A 118 -13.10 -28.81 -16.08
CA HIS A 118 -11.99 -28.37 -16.91
C HIS A 118 -10.95 -27.61 -16.07
N VAL A 119 -9.72 -27.60 -16.55
CA VAL A 119 -8.62 -26.84 -15.94
C VAL A 119 -8.29 -25.67 -16.84
N TYR A 120 -8.31 -24.47 -16.28
CA TYR A 120 -7.79 -23.30 -16.98
C TYR A 120 -6.27 -23.27 -16.86
N HIS A 121 -5.59 -23.38 -18.00
CA HIS A 121 -4.14 -23.31 -18.09
C HIS A 121 -3.69 -21.87 -18.37
N MET A 122 -3.21 -21.17 -17.34
CA MET A 122 -2.68 -19.80 -17.49
C MET A 122 -1.32 -19.74 -18.20
N GLY A 123 -0.63 -20.88 -18.30
CA GLY A 123 0.70 -20.96 -18.87
C GLY A 123 1.77 -20.39 -17.94
N ASP A 124 2.81 -19.80 -18.54
CA ASP A 124 3.90 -19.14 -17.84
C ASP A 124 3.49 -17.72 -17.42
N ILE A 125 3.49 -17.45 -16.12
CA ILE A 125 3.20 -16.16 -15.52
C ILE A 125 4.53 -15.52 -15.12
N GLU A 126 4.89 -14.42 -15.79
CA GLU A 126 6.06 -13.61 -15.41
C GLU A 126 5.61 -12.51 -14.45
N LEU A 127 6.11 -12.56 -13.21
CA LEU A 127 5.80 -11.59 -12.16
C LEU A 127 6.57 -10.28 -12.31
N LEU A 128 7.63 -10.25 -13.11
CA LEU A 128 8.36 -9.03 -13.38
C LEU A 128 7.54 -8.09 -14.27
N THR A 129 7.19 -6.92 -13.74
CA THR A 129 6.51 -5.88 -14.49
C THR A 129 7.51 -5.02 -15.27
N ALA A 130 7.07 -4.37 -16.36
CA ALA A 130 7.94 -3.57 -17.22
C ALA A 130 8.44 -2.27 -16.55
N ASP A 131 7.67 -1.76 -15.58
CA ASP A 131 7.97 -0.60 -14.75
C ASP A 131 8.80 -0.94 -13.51
N ALA A 132 9.11 -2.23 -13.29
CA ALA A 132 9.93 -2.63 -12.16
C ALA A 132 11.28 -1.91 -12.21
N PRO A 133 11.72 -1.26 -11.12
CA PRO A 133 13.05 -0.71 -11.01
C PRO A 133 14.00 -1.92 -10.89
N VAL A 134 14.30 -2.54 -12.03
CA VAL A 134 15.23 -3.66 -12.10
C VAL A 134 16.59 -3.10 -11.71
N GLN A 135 16.87 -3.09 -10.41
CA GLN A 135 18.22 -2.99 -9.93
C GLN A 135 18.93 -4.13 -10.65
N LYS A 136 19.94 -3.79 -11.45
CA LYS A 136 20.93 -4.78 -11.86
C LYS A 136 21.50 -5.31 -10.56
N TYR A 137 20.90 -6.37 -10.04
CA TYR A 137 21.59 -7.29 -9.17
C TYR A 137 22.71 -7.81 -10.05
N GLU A 138 23.87 -7.14 -9.98
CA GLU A 138 25.12 -7.85 -10.18
C GLU A 138 25.00 -9.03 -9.23
N LYS A 139 24.69 -10.19 -9.80
CA LYS A 139 24.93 -11.47 -9.13
C LYS A 139 26.32 -11.27 -8.55
N ARG A 140 26.42 -11.19 -7.23
CA ARG A 140 27.69 -11.49 -6.58
C ARG A 140 27.94 -12.90 -7.04
N ILE A 141 28.73 -13.04 -8.10
CA ILE A 141 29.18 -14.32 -8.60
C ILE A 141 29.88 -14.85 -7.35
N TYR A 142 29.24 -15.81 -6.67
CA TYR A 142 30.01 -16.72 -5.86
C TYR A 142 30.87 -17.39 -6.92
N VAL A 143 32.07 -16.83 -7.11
CA VAL A 143 33.18 -17.55 -7.68
C VAL A 143 33.10 -18.91 -7.00
N GLU A 144 33.09 -19.99 -7.77
CA GLU A 144 33.09 -21.35 -7.22
C GLU A 144 34.31 -21.48 -6.32
N THR A 145 34.16 -21.06 -5.06
CA THR A 145 35.18 -21.19 -4.06
C THR A 145 35.14 -22.63 -3.62
N ASN A 146 36.32 -23.22 -3.57
CA ASN A 146 36.52 -24.60 -3.16
C ASN A 146 35.73 -24.85 -1.86
N ILE A 147 35.13 -26.04 -1.71
CA ILE A 147 34.27 -26.40 -0.58
C ILE A 147 34.87 -25.99 0.77
N ASP A 148 36.20 -26.04 0.88
CA ASP A 148 36.98 -25.63 2.06
C ASP A 148 36.85 -24.14 2.43
N GLU A 149 36.71 -23.23 1.46
CA GLU A 149 36.49 -21.80 1.72
C GLU A 149 35.07 -21.51 2.20
N ARG A 150 34.07 -22.23 1.67
CA ARG A 150 32.70 -22.15 2.17
C ARG A 150 32.60 -22.67 3.60
N ILE A 151 33.30 -23.78 3.91
CA ILE A 151 33.39 -24.30 5.28
C ILE A 151 34.05 -23.27 6.20
N ARG A 152 35.14 -22.60 5.77
CA ARG A 152 35.78 -21.53 6.55
C ARG A 152 34.91 -20.31 6.81
N GLN A 153 34.00 -19.95 5.90
CA GLN A 153 33.05 -18.85 6.10
C GLN A 153 31.88 -19.22 7.02
N CYS A 154 31.50 -20.49 7.06
CA CYS A 154 30.47 -20.99 7.96
C CYS A 154 30.98 -21.23 9.39
N ILE A 155 32.28 -21.49 9.59
CA ILE A 155 32.88 -21.71 10.92
C ILE A 155 32.66 -20.51 11.88
N PRO A 156 32.91 -19.25 11.50
CA PRO A 156 32.65 -18.09 12.36
C PRO A 156 31.17 -17.95 12.75
N ILE A 157 30.26 -18.17 11.79
CA ILE A 157 28.81 -18.08 12.00
C ILE A 157 28.34 -19.19 12.93
N TYR A 158 28.81 -20.43 12.71
CA TYR A 158 28.50 -21.57 13.56
C TYR A 158 29.06 -21.40 14.98
N VAL A 159 30.27 -20.85 15.13
CA VAL A 159 30.86 -20.54 16.45
C VAL A 159 30.09 -19.44 17.17
N GLN A 160 29.64 -18.38 16.46
CA GLN A 160 28.78 -17.36 17.04
C GLN A 160 27.42 -17.92 17.46
N TYR A 161 26.79 -18.73 16.61
CA TYR A 161 25.50 -19.35 16.90
C TYR A 161 25.62 -20.33 18.08
N LYS A 162 26.68 -21.13 18.14
CA LYS A 162 26.95 -22.04 19.25
C LYS A 162 27.19 -21.27 20.56
N ARG A 163 28.00 -20.20 20.54
CA ARG A 163 28.22 -19.34 21.72
C ARG A 163 26.93 -18.68 22.19
N PHE A 164 26.09 -18.23 21.27
CA PHE A 164 24.78 -17.67 21.59
C PHE A 164 23.88 -18.72 22.26
N TYR A 165 23.79 -19.91 21.68
CA TYR A 165 22.95 -20.99 22.20
C TYR A 165 23.43 -21.46 23.58
N GLU A 166 24.74 -21.64 23.78
CA GLU A 166 25.34 -21.97 25.07
C GLU A 166 25.11 -20.86 26.11
N LYS A 167 25.21 -19.59 25.72
CA LYS A 167 24.90 -18.44 26.58
C LYS A 167 23.44 -18.43 27.01
N THR A 168 22.50 -18.60 26.08
CA THR A 168 21.05 -18.63 26.39
C THR A 168 20.64 -19.84 27.22
N ILE A 169 21.32 -20.98 27.10
CA ILE A 169 21.03 -22.18 27.90
C ILE A 169 21.58 -22.05 29.32
N PHE A 170 22.69 -21.34 29.53
CA PHE A 170 23.25 -21.12 30.87
C PHE A 170 22.61 -19.94 31.63
N GLU A 171 22.15 -18.89 30.93
CA GLU A 171 21.47 -17.73 31.54
C GLU A 171 20.11 -18.09 32.17
N THR A 172 19.46 -19.17 31.74
CA THR A 172 18.21 -19.65 32.35
C THR A 172 18.41 -20.41 33.66
N LYS A 173 19.65 -20.68 34.09
CA LYS A 173 19.96 -21.52 35.25
C LYS A 173 20.56 -20.81 36.47
N THR A 174 20.83 -19.52 36.42
CA THR A 174 21.42 -18.79 37.56
C THR A 174 20.67 -17.49 37.82
N HIS A 175 19.49 -17.63 38.40
CA HIS A 175 18.83 -16.55 39.13
C HIS A 175 19.50 -16.49 40.50
N GLU A 176 20.56 -15.68 40.68
CA GLU A 176 20.95 -15.13 42.00
C GLU A 176 22.12 -14.14 41.93
N THR A 177 21.81 -12.91 42.36
CA THR A 177 22.62 -11.98 43.18
C THR A 177 23.82 -11.18 42.63
N ILE A 178 23.56 -9.85 42.56
CA ILE A 178 24.30 -8.71 43.15
C ILE A 178 25.63 -8.26 42.49
N LEU A 179 25.58 -7.04 41.92
CA LEU A 179 26.68 -6.13 41.58
C LEU A 179 27.36 -5.54 42.83
N PRO A 180 28.66 -5.17 42.75
CA PRO A 180 28.99 -3.77 43.06
C PRO A 180 30.19 -3.15 42.27
N THR A 181 30.12 -1.81 42.14
CA THR A 181 31.20 -0.77 42.20
C THR A 181 32.26 -0.71 41.08
N ASP A 182 32.89 0.41 40.70
CA ASP A 182 32.78 1.87 40.92
C ASP A 182 33.84 2.56 39.99
N GLU A 183 33.78 3.91 39.91
CA GLU A 183 34.88 4.88 39.69
C GLU A 183 35.14 5.56 38.31
N GLU A 184 35.50 6.85 38.44
CA GLU A 184 35.39 8.00 37.54
C GLU A 184 36.74 8.47 36.92
N VAL A 185 36.65 9.49 36.03
CA VAL A 185 37.49 10.74 35.87
C VAL A 185 38.03 11.02 34.44
N PRO A 186 38.08 12.30 33.96
CA PRO A 186 38.10 12.71 32.53
C PRO A 186 39.32 13.58 32.08
N ALA A 187 39.36 14.00 30.79
CA ALA A 187 40.12 15.17 30.28
C ALA A 187 39.76 15.53 28.81
N GLU A 188 39.49 16.82 28.48
CA GLU A 188 39.63 17.41 27.12
C GLU A 188 39.99 18.92 27.19
N ILE A 189 40.74 19.41 26.18
CA ILE A 189 41.44 20.71 26.08
C ILE A 189 41.27 21.34 24.67
N GLU A 190 41.04 22.67 24.66
CA GLU A 190 41.36 23.80 23.72
C GLU A 190 40.81 24.00 22.28
N GLU A 191 40.57 25.30 21.99
CA GLU A 191 40.35 25.99 20.70
C GLU A 191 41.53 26.95 20.36
N PRO A 192 41.69 27.45 19.11
CA PRO A 192 42.70 28.46 18.77
C PRO A 192 42.18 29.77 18.12
N VAL A 193 42.93 30.86 18.29
CA VAL A 193 42.84 32.15 17.55
C VAL A 193 44.26 32.74 17.33
N VAL A 194 44.55 33.31 16.14
CA VAL A 194 45.75 34.14 15.86
C VAL A 194 45.42 35.30 14.88
N GLU A 195 46.16 36.41 15.07
CA GLU A 195 46.09 37.82 14.64
C GLU A 195 46.49 38.17 13.17
N PRO A 196 46.61 39.48 12.83
CA PRO A 196 47.95 40.00 12.41
C PRO A 196 48.34 41.47 12.78
N THR A 197 49.62 41.66 13.22
CA THR A 197 50.77 42.56 12.81
C THR A 197 50.56 43.91 12.08
N GLU A 198 51.37 45.00 12.10
CA GLU A 198 52.62 45.53 12.75
C GLU A 198 52.74 47.04 12.33
N GLY A 199 53.20 47.97 13.20
CA GLY A 199 54.42 48.85 13.07
C GLY A 199 54.26 50.14 12.21
N ASP A 200 54.86 51.33 12.42
CA ASP A 200 55.83 51.92 13.38
C ASP A 200 55.90 53.48 13.21
N ASP A 201 56.67 54.13 14.11
CA ASP A 201 57.40 55.43 14.05
C ASP A 201 56.75 56.76 14.52
N GLU A 202 57.26 57.34 15.63
CA GLU A 202 58.23 58.48 15.60
C GLU A 202 58.66 58.98 17.01
N VAL A 203 59.97 58.84 17.25
CA VAL A 203 61.02 59.79 17.74
C VAL A 203 60.91 60.58 19.07
N ALA A 204 62.02 60.53 19.81
CA ALA A 204 62.36 61.18 21.07
C ALA A 204 62.99 62.57 20.92
N ASP A 205 62.91 63.43 21.96
CA ASP A 205 64.12 64.07 22.49
C ASP A 205 63.96 64.58 23.94
N VAL A 206 65.08 64.56 24.66
CA VAL A 206 65.25 64.85 26.09
C VAL A 206 65.69 66.31 26.27
N VAL A 207 65.10 67.03 27.22
CA VAL A 207 65.51 68.40 27.60
C VAL A 207 66.55 68.32 28.72
N GLU A 208 67.73 68.90 28.46
CA GLU A 208 68.79 69.21 29.43
C GLU A 208 68.60 70.63 29.98
N GLU A 209 68.95 70.81 31.25
CA GLU A 209 68.74 72.01 32.08
C GLU A 209 69.91 73.00 31.92
N THR A 210 69.64 74.27 31.59
CA THR A 210 70.57 75.38 31.85
C THR A 210 69.81 76.64 32.27
N GLN A 211 70.16 77.14 33.46
CA GLN A 211 69.77 78.46 34.00
C GLN A 211 70.59 79.58 33.35
N GLU A 212 69.95 80.72 33.07
CA GLU A 212 70.48 82.09 33.16
C GLU A 212 69.27 83.05 33.02
N THR A 213 68.76 83.60 34.14
CA THR A 213 68.87 85.01 34.55
C THR A 213 68.61 86.05 33.45
N GLU A 214 67.49 86.77 33.54
CA GLU A 214 67.40 88.13 33.02
C GLU A 214 66.81 89.08 34.08
N GLU A 215 67.55 90.15 34.35
CA GLU A 215 67.06 91.39 34.96
C GLU A 215 66.83 92.43 33.85
N PRO A 216 65.98 93.45 34.10
CA PRO A 216 65.15 94.07 33.08
C PRO A 216 65.80 95.30 32.45
N VAL A 217 65.57 95.51 31.14
CA VAL A 217 65.85 96.79 30.51
C VAL A 217 64.63 97.27 29.72
N VAL A 218 64.15 98.43 30.15
CA VAL A 218 63.07 99.23 29.60
C VAL A 218 63.52 99.94 28.33
N HIS A 219 62.56 100.20 27.42
CA HIS A 219 62.59 101.16 26.30
C HIS A 219 63.41 100.71 25.07
N GLU A 220 62.91 100.72 23.83
CA GLU A 220 61.85 101.49 23.18
C GLU A 220 61.21 100.64 22.06
N VAL A 221 59.89 100.72 21.86
CA VAL A 221 59.19 99.99 20.80
C VAL A 221 59.73 100.43 19.43
N SER A 222 60.57 99.59 18.83
CA SER A 222 61.08 99.74 17.47
C SER A 222 59.97 99.41 16.47
N ASP A 223 59.94 100.10 15.33
CA ASP A 223 58.98 99.89 14.24
C ASP A 223 58.95 98.44 13.69
N GLU A 224 59.93 97.62 14.06
CA GLU A 224 60.07 96.21 13.70
C GLU A 224 59.17 95.26 14.54
N GLU A 225 58.99 95.51 15.84
CA GLU A 225 58.05 94.75 16.69
C GLU A 225 56.60 94.97 16.27
N LYS A 226 56.25 96.21 15.90
CA LYS A 226 54.91 96.54 15.38
C LYS A 226 54.59 95.80 14.08
N ARG A 227 55.59 95.58 13.21
CA ARG A 227 55.43 94.83 11.96
C ARG A 227 55.22 93.33 12.21
N LEU A 228 55.97 92.75 13.14
CA LEU A 228 55.78 91.35 13.56
C LEU A 228 54.43 91.11 14.22
N GLU A 229 53.95 92.07 15.02
CA GLU A 229 52.62 91.99 15.63
C GLU A 229 51.49 92.16 14.60
N GLU A 230 51.65 93.05 13.61
CA GLU A 230 50.73 93.19 12.48
C GLU A 230 50.70 91.92 11.60
N GLU A 231 51.84 91.26 11.39
CA GLU A 231 51.93 89.98 10.66
C GLU A 231 51.30 88.82 11.43
N ARG A 232 51.52 88.74 12.75
CA ARG A 232 50.81 87.79 13.64
C ARG A 232 49.31 87.97 13.59
N LEU A 233 48.83 89.21 13.62
CA LEU A 233 47.39 89.52 13.51
C LEU A 233 46.82 89.08 12.16
N ARG A 234 47.55 89.26 11.06
CA ARG A 234 47.14 88.77 9.73
C ARG A 234 47.08 87.25 9.65
N LEU A 235 48.08 86.55 10.20
CA LEU A 235 48.10 85.09 10.28
C LEU A 235 46.99 84.53 11.17
N GLU A 236 46.69 85.20 12.29
CA GLU A 236 45.57 84.82 13.16
C GLU A 236 44.21 85.06 12.47
N GLU A 237 44.06 86.14 11.70
CA GLU A 237 42.87 86.38 10.89
C GLU A 237 42.72 85.33 9.76
N GLU A 238 43.82 84.95 9.13
CA GLU A 238 43.84 83.89 8.10
C GLU A 238 43.51 82.51 8.69
N GLN A 239 44.06 82.17 9.87
CA GLN A 239 43.70 80.95 10.60
C GLN A 239 42.22 80.93 10.99
N LYS A 240 41.66 82.06 11.46
CA LYS A 240 40.22 82.16 11.76
C LYS A 240 39.36 81.92 10.52
N ARG A 241 39.77 82.43 9.36
CA ARG A 241 39.07 82.19 8.07
C ARG A 241 39.15 80.71 7.67
N LEU A 242 40.30 80.06 7.81
CA LEU A 242 40.45 78.63 7.53
C LEU A 242 39.64 77.76 8.49
N ASP A 243 39.61 78.09 9.77
CA ASP A 243 38.80 77.41 10.78
C ASP A 243 37.29 77.58 10.52
N GLU A 244 36.85 78.75 10.06
CA GLU A 244 35.46 79.00 9.64
C GLU A 244 35.09 78.17 8.40
N ILE A 245 35.98 78.11 7.40
CA ILE A 245 35.78 77.25 6.21
C ILE A 245 35.70 75.76 6.61
N ARG A 246 36.55 75.29 7.52
CA ARG A 246 36.52 73.91 8.01
C ARG A 246 35.21 73.59 8.72
N ARG A 247 34.70 74.50 9.55
CA ARG A 247 33.39 74.34 10.22
C ARG A 247 32.24 74.26 9.21
N LEU A 248 32.24 75.13 8.20
CA LEU A 248 31.24 75.12 7.13
C LEU A 248 31.31 73.82 6.31
N GLN A 249 32.50 73.29 6.05
CA GLN A 249 32.68 71.99 5.39
C GLN A 249 32.14 70.85 6.25
N GLU A 250 32.46 70.80 7.55
CA GLU A 250 31.93 69.79 8.48
C GLU A 250 30.40 69.84 8.58
N GLU A 251 29.81 71.05 8.62
CA GLU A 251 28.36 71.23 8.62
C GLU A 251 27.72 70.76 7.30
N SER A 252 28.38 71.03 6.17
CA SER A 252 27.92 70.54 4.86
C SER A 252 27.95 69.01 4.76
N LEU A 253 28.98 68.36 5.31
CA LEU A 253 29.09 66.90 5.34
C LEU A 253 28.03 66.28 6.24
N ARG A 254 27.75 66.88 7.40
CA ARG A 254 26.67 66.43 8.30
C ARG A 254 25.30 66.53 7.63
N LEU A 255 25.02 67.61 6.91
CA LEU A 255 23.76 67.76 6.18
C LEU A 255 23.61 66.75 5.04
N GLU A 256 24.71 66.45 4.33
CA GLU A 256 24.74 65.41 3.30
C GLU A 256 24.50 64.01 3.87
N GLU A 257 25.09 63.69 5.03
CA GLU A 257 24.88 62.42 5.74
C GLU A 257 23.43 62.26 6.20
N ILE A 258 22.83 63.32 6.78
CA ILE A 258 21.40 63.34 7.14
C ILE A 258 20.53 63.08 5.91
N ARG A 259 20.85 63.70 4.76
CA ARG A 259 20.09 63.48 3.51
C ARG A 259 20.17 62.03 3.03
N ARG A 260 21.35 61.40 3.10
CA ARG A 260 21.51 59.98 2.75
C ARG A 260 20.71 59.08 3.66
N ILE A 261 20.75 59.32 4.98
CA ILE A 261 19.98 58.55 5.97
C ILE A 261 18.46 58.71 5.71
N GLU A 262 17.99 59.91 5.36
CA GLU A 262 16.57 60.13 5.02
C GLU A 262 16.16 59.42 3.73
N GLU A 263 17.00 59.43 2.70
CA GLU A 263 16.74 58.70 1.45
C GLU A 263 16.72 57.18 1.69
N GLU A 264 17.64 56.65 2.49
CA GLU A 264 17.68 55.24 2.86
C GLU A 264 16.45 54.84 3.69
N LYS A 265 16.05 55.66 4.66
CA LYS A 265 14.80 55.47 5.41
C LYS A 265 13.57 55.43 4.51
N LYS A 266 13.49 56.31 3.50
CA LYS A 266 12.38 56.29 2.52
C LYS A 266 12.37 55.01 1.71
N ARG A 267 13.52 54.50 1.28
CA ARG A 267 13.63 53.22 0.57
C ARG A 267 13.15 52.07 1.44
N ILE A 268 13.61 51.98 2.68
CA ILE A 268 13.19 50.93 3.64
C ILE A 268 11.69 50.99 3.91
N GLU A 269 11.11 52.19 4.05
CA GLU A 269 9.67 52.33 4.25
C GLU A 269 8.87 51.90 3.00
N GLU A 270 9.37 52.18 1.80
CA GLU A 270 8.76 51.72 0.55
C GLU A 270 8.79 50.20 0.42
N THR A 271 9.92 49.55 0.73
CA THR A 271 10.00 48.08 0.74
C THR A 271 9.04 47.48 1.77
N ARG A 272 8.97 48.03 2.98
CA ARG A 272 8.01 47.58 4.01
C ARG A 272 6.57 47.68 3.52
N ARG A 273 6.21 48.75 2.81
CA ARG A 273 4.86 48.90 2.23
C ARG A 273 4.59 47.85 1.15
N GLN A 274 5.57 47.57 0.29
CA GLN A 274 5.45 46.52 -0.72
C GLN A 274 5.32 45.13 -0.09
N GLU A 275 6.09 44.83 0.96
CA GLU A 275 5.99 43.57 1.71
C GLU A 275 4.63 43.44 2.41
N GLU A 276 4.12 44.50 3.03
CA GLU A 276 2.78 44.51 3.64
C GLU A 276 1.66 44.30 2.61
N GLU A 277 1.78 44.89 1.42
CA GLU A 277 0.85 44.70 0.31
C GLU A 277 0.92 43.26 -0.23
N GLN A 278 2.12 42.71 -0.42
CA GLN A 278 2.32 41.32 -0.82
C GLN A 278 1.73 40.34 0.21
N GLN A 279 1.96 40.58 1.50
CA GLN A 279 1.40 39.76 2.58
C GLN A 279 -0.13 39.80 2.59
N ARG A 280 -0.75 40.95 2.29
CA ARG A 280 -2.20 41.08 2.16
C ARG A 280 -2.74 40.26 0.99
N ILE A 281 -2.11 40.37 -0.18
CA ILE A 281 -2.49 39.60 -1.38
C ILE A 281 -2.33 38.10 -1.14
N GLU A 282 -1.25 37.68 -0.50
CA GLU A 282 -1.00 36.28 -0.18
C GLU A 282 -2.03 35.73 0.83
N LEU A 283 -2.37 36.52 1.86
CA LEU A 283 -3.38 36.15 2.83
C LEU A 283 -4.76 35.98 2.20
N GLU A 284 -5.14 36.91 1.30
CA GLU A 284 -6.41 36.85 0.57
C GLU A 284 -6.47 35.61 -0.34
N ARG A 285 -5.41 35.34 -1.11
CA ARG A 285 -5.29 34.13 -1.93
C ARG A 285 -5.43 32.86 -1.09
N ARG A 286 -4.78 32.82 0.09
CA ARG A 286 -4.86 31.67 1.01
C ARG A 286 -6.25 31.52 1.62
N GLU A 287 -6.97 32.61 1.86
CA GLU A 287 -8.35 32.56 2.31
C GLU A 287 -9.29 32.06 1.21
N GLU A 288 -9.13 32.53 -0.02
CA GLU A 288 -9.87 32.07 -1.18
C GLU A 288 -9.64 30.58 -1.46
N GLU A 289 -8.40 30.12 -1.39
CA GLU A 289 -8.04 28.70 -1.53
C GLU A 289 -8.73 27.84 -0.47
N ARG A 290 -8.73 28.27 0.80
CA ARG A 290 -9.48 27.57 1.87
C ARG A 290 -10.99 27.56 1.63
N ARG A 291 -11.56 28.64 1.09
CA ARG A 291 -12.99 28.69 0.75
C ARG A 291 -13.33 27.69 -0.35
N LEU A 292 -12.54 27.64 -1.42
CA LEU A 292 -12.69 26.69 -2.51
C LEU A 292 -12.50 25.24 -2.03
N GLU A 293 -11.52 24.98 -1.17
CA GLU A 293 -11.29 23.65 -0.60
C GLU A 293 -12.48 23.21 0.27
N ASN A 294 -13.00 24.09 1.13
CA ASN A 294 -14.17 23.80 1.95
C ASN A 294 -15.43 23.56 1.09
N GLU A 295 -15.63 24.32 0.02
CA GLU A 295 -16.73 24.12 -0.91
C GLU A 295 -16.62 22.78 -1.64
N ARG A 296 -15.43 22.41 -2.11
CA ARG A 296 -15.17 21.09 -2.72
C ARG A 296 -15.44 19.95 -1.75
N ARG A 297 -14.99 20.08 -0.49
CA ARG A 297 -15.27 19.09 0.57
C ARG A 297 -16.77 18.96 0.82
N ALA A 298 -17.51 20.07 0.88
CA ALA A 298 -18.96 20.06 1.06
C ALA A 298 -19.72 19.49 -0.16
N GLU A 299 -19.21 19.67 -1.38
CA GLU A 299 -19.77 19.02 -2.57
C GLU A 299 -19.49 17.51 -2.57
N GLU A 300 -18.28 17.10 -2.21
CA GLU A 300 -17.90 15.70 -2.11
C GLU A 300 -18.71 14.97 -1.01
N GLU A 301 -18.93 15.62 0.13
CA GLU A 301 -19.78 15.10 1.20
C GLU A 301 -21.24 14.93 0.75
N ARG A 302 -21.78 15.91 0.01
CA ARG A 302 -23.13 15.81 -0.57
C ARG A 302 -23.25 14.65 -1.56
N LYS A 303 -22.24 14.42 -2.41
CA LYS A 303 -22.19 13.27 -3.33
C LYS A 303 -22.16 11.95 -2.57
N ARG A 304 -21.33 11.85 -1.52
CA ARG A 304 -21.27 10.65 -0.65
C ARG A 304 -22.60 10.39 0.05
N GLU A 305 -23.29 11.43 0.53
CA GLU A 305 -24.60 11.28 1.16
C GLU A 305 -25.66 10.83 0.15
N GLU A 306 -25.64 11.35 -1.09
CA GLU A 306 -26.55 10.92 -2.16
C GLU A 306 -26.30 9.47 -2.59
N GLU A 307 -25.03 9.08 -2.75
CA GLU A 307 -24.65 7.69 -3.03
C GLU A 307 -25.06 6.74 -1.90
N ALA A 308 -24.85 7.14 -0.64
CA ALA A 308 -25.28 6.37 0.53
C ALA A 308 -26.80 6.19 0.58
N LYS A 309 -27.58 7.23 0.22
CA LYS A 309 -29.04 7.13 0.11
C LYS A 309 -29.46 6.18 -1.01
N LEU A 310 -28.80 6.23 -2.17
CA LEU A 310 -29.07 5.31 -3.27
C LEU A 310 -28.73 3.86 -2.89
N GLN A 311 -27.63 3.64 -2.19
CA GLN A 311 -27.24 2.35 -1.64
C GLN A 311 -28.26 1.83 -0.62
N GLU A 312 -28.71 2.68 0.30
CA GLU A 312 -29.74 2.30 1.28
C GLU A 312 -31.06 1.94 0.59
N GLN A 313 -31.45 2.67 -0.46
CA GLN A 313 -32.63 2.36 -1.25
C GLN A 313 -32.51 1.00 -1.95
N ARG A 314 -31.36 0.71 -2.59
CA ARG A 314 -31.10 -0.60 -3.20
C ARG A 314 -31.15 -1.73 -2.17
N ARG A 315 -30.60 -1.52 -0.97
CA ARG A 315 -30.67 -2.49 0.12
C ARG A 315 -32.12 -2.77 0.55
N LYS A 316 -32.95 -1.73 0.67
CA LYS A 316 -34.39 -1.90 0.98
C LYS A 316 -35.13 -2.64 -0.11
N GLU A 317 -34.84 -2.35 -1.39
CA GLU A 317 -35.43 -3.06 -2.52
C GLU A 317 -35.04 -4.55 -2.52
N GLN A 318 -33.77 -4.87 -2.27
CA GLN A 318 -33.29 -6.25 -2.13
C GLN A 318 -33.91 -6.97 -0.93
N GLU A 319 -34.04 -6.29 0.21
CA GLU A 319 -34.68 -6.85 1.41
C GLU A 319 -36.17 -7.13 1.17
N GLU A 320 -36.89 -6.22 0.51
CA GLU A 320 -38.27 -6.46 0.08
C GLU A 320 -38.38 -7.61 -0.91
N GLU A 321 -37.48 -7.69 -1.88
CA GLU A 321 -37.46 -8.79 -2.84
C GLU A 321 -37.19 -10.13 -2.16
N HIS A 322 -36.20 -10.19 -1.27
CA HIS A 322 -35.90 -11.36 -0.46
C HIS A 322 -37.10 -11.77 0.39
N LYS A 323 -37.79 -10.81 1.02
CA LYS A 323 -39.01 -11.07 1.78
C LYS A 323 -40.11 -11.67 0.90
N ARG A 324 -40.34 -11.12 -0.30
CA ARG A 324 -41.32 -11.67 -1.26
C ARG A 324 -40.97 -13.10 -1.69
N ARG A 325 -39.68 -13.38 -1.94
CA ARG A 325 -39.18 -14.72 -2.27
C ARG A 325 -39.39 -15.70 -1.12
N MET A 326 -39.11 -15.29 0.12
CA MET A 326 -39.33 -16.11 1.31
C MET A 326 -40.82 -16.40 1.56
N GLU A 327 -41.69 -15.41 1.39
CA GLU A 327 -43.15 -15.62 1.48
C GLU A 327 -43.65 -16.59 0.40
N GLU A 328 -43.12 -16.50 -0.82
CA GLU A 328 -43.41 -17.45 -1.89
C GLU A 328 -42.90 -18.86 -1.58
N TYR A 329 -41.69 -18.99 -1.04
CA TYR A 329 -41.14 -20.28 -0.60
C TYR A 329 -42.04 -20.92 0.46
N HIS A 330 -42.42 -20.17 1.49
CA HIS A 330 -43.31 -20.68 2.54
C HIS A 330 -44.68 -21.09 2.00
N ARG A 331 -45.24 -20.33 1.05
CA ARG A 331 -46.49 -20.70 0.37
C ARG A 331 -46.34 -22.01 -0.40
N ARG A 332 -45.28 -22.18 -1.19
CA ARG A 332 -45.01 -23.42 -1.94
C ARG A 332 -44.80 -24.61 -1.01
N GLU A 333 -44.11 -24.40 0.12
CA GLU A 333 -43.87 -25.47 1.10
C GLU A 333 -45.17 -25.89 1.81
N GLN A 334 -46.07 -24.94 2.12
CA GLN A 334 -47.41 -25.27 2.62
C GLN A 334 -48.20 -26.10 1.59
N GLU A 335 -48.18 -25.71 0.31
CA GLU A 335 -48.82 -26.49 -0.76
C GLU A 335 -48.22 -27.90 -0.90
N ARG A 336 -46.90 -28.05 -0.78
CA ARG A 336 -46.23 -29.37 -0.78
C ARG A 336 -46.67 -30.22 0.40
N GLN A 337 -46.74 -29.65 1.61
CA GLN A 337 -47.21 -30.37 2.80
C GLN A 337 -48.68 -30.80 2.66
N GLU A 338 -49.54 -29.94 2.13
CA GLU A 338 -50.93 -30.29 1.84
C GLU A 338 -51.03 -31.39 0.77
N ALA A 339 -50.24 -31.31 -0.29
CA ALA A 339 -50.22 -32.34 -1.34
C ALA A 339 -49.72 -33.69 -0.82
N LEU A 340 -48.72 -33.69 0.08
CA LEU A 340 -48.25 -34.89 0.76
C LEU A 340 -49.33 -35.49 1.65
N LYS A 341 -50.04 -34.67 2.44
CA LYS A 341 -51.18 -35.13 3.24
C LYS A 341 -52.28 -35.75 2.38
N ARG A 342 -52.64 -35.10 1.26
CA ARG A 342 -53.63 -35.64 0.30
C ARG A 342 -53.19 -36.98 -0.30
N ARG A 343 -51.92 -37.12 -0.67
CA ARG A 343 -51.37 -38.39 -1.15
C ARG A 343 -51.38 -39.48 -0.08
N GLU A 344 -51.05 -39.14 1.16
CA GLU A 344 -51.09 -40.07 2.29
C GLU A 344 -52.53 -40.55 2.57
N GLU A 345 -53.51 -39.64 2.53
CA GLU A 345 -54.94 -39.98 2.63
C GLU A 345 -55.40 -40.87 1.46
N GLU A 346 -54.97 -40.59 0.24
CA GLU A 346 -55.27 -41.43 -0.93
C GLU A 346 -54.67 -42.83 -0.80
N LEU A 347 -53.43 -42.94 -0.33
CA LEU A 347 -52.78 -44.22 -0.06
C LEU A 347 -53.52 -45.00 1.03
N LYS A 348 -53.92 -44.36 2.14
CA LYS A 348 -54.74 -44.99 3.19
C LYS A 348 -56.06 -45.52 2.64
N ARG A 349 -56.74 -44.75 1.78
CA ARG A 349 -57.97 -45.21 1.11
C ARG A 349 -57.73 -46.41 0.20
N ARG A 350 -56.65 -46.41 -0.60
CA ARG A 350 -56.28 -47.55 -1.46
C ARG A 350 -55.95 -48.80 -0.64
N GLU A 351 -55.24 -48.65 0.47
CA GLU A 351 -54.95 -49.75 1.39
C GLU A 351 -56.22 -50.31 2.04
N GLU A 352 -57.19 -49.47 2.41
CA GLU A 352 -58.49 -49.91 2.91
C GLU A 352 -59.31 -50.66 1.84
N GLU A 353 -59.33 -50.14 0.61
CA GLU A 353 -59.96 -50.81 -0.55
C GLU A 353 -59.30 -52.16 -0.86
N GLU A 354 -57.97 -52.25 -0.80
CA GLU A 354 -57.21 -53.48 -1.00
C GLU A 354 -57.42 -54.50 0.14
N LYS A 355 -57.44 -54.04 1.39
CA LYS A 355 -57.83 -54.87 2.55
C LYS A 355 -59.25 -55.42 2.37
N GLY A 356 -60.20 -54.62 1.88
CA GLY A 356 -61.54 -55.08 1.53
C GLY A 356 -61.56 -56.12 0.40
N ARG A 357 -60.68 -55.98 -0.60
CA ARG A 357 -60.56 -56.91 -1.74
C ARG A 357 -59.88 -58.24 -1.39
N ILE A 358 -58.93 -58.24 -0.44
CA ILE A 358 -58.30 -59.46 0.09
C ILE A 358 -59.31 -60.27 0.92
N VAL A 359 -60.22 -59.61 1.64
CA VAL A 359 -61.33 -60.27 2.34
C VAL A 359 -62.33 -60.90 1.36
N SER A 360 -62.54 -60.32 0.16
CA SER A 360 -63.45 -60.87 -0.85
C SER A 360 -62.84 -61.92 -1.79
N SER A 361 -61.52 -62.15 -1.75
CA SER A 361 -60.81 -63.08 -2.66
C SER A 361 -60.27 -64.33 -1.97
N SER A 362 -60.62 -64.57 -0.69
CA SER A 362 -60.30 -65.82 0.02
C SER A 362 -61.22 -67.01 -0.31
N GLU A 363 -62.06 -66.93 -1.34
CA GLU A 363 -62.69 -68.12 -1.93
C GLU A 363 -62.15 -68.39 -3.34
N LYS A 364 -61.38 -69.47 -3.43
CA LYS A 364 -60.91 -70.22 -4.61
C LYS A 364 -59.60 -69.76 -5.26
N VAL A 365 -58.49 -70.36 -4.81
CA VAL A 365 -57.41 -70.80 -5.70
C VAL A 365 -56.92 -72.18 -5.26
N GLU A 366 -57.16 -73.19 -6.10
CA GLU A 366 -56.61 -74.55 -6.00
C GLU A 366 -55.12 -74.57 -6.37
N LYS A 367 -54.39 -75.46 -5.69
CA LYS A 367 -52.96 -75.76 -5.88
C LYS A 367 -52.68 -76.37 -7.27
N LYS A 368 -51.59 -75.94 -7.91
CA LYS A 368 -50.65 -76.84 -8.65
C LYS A 368 -49.33 -76.16 -9.01
N ASP A 369 -48.28 -76.72 -8.40
CA ASP A 369 -46.88 -77.00 -8.79
C ASP A 369 -45.98 -76.03 -9.59
N PRO A 370 -44.65 -76.05 -9.31
CA PRO A 370 -43.66 -75.09 -9.78
C PRO A 370 -42.82 -75.60 -10.98
N CYS A 371 -42.06 -74.67 -11.57
CA CYS A 371 -40.91 -74.81 -12.51
C CYS A 371 -41.17 -74.28 -13.93
N VAL A 372 -40.55 -73.14 -14.28
CA VAL A 372 -40.01 -72.89 -15.64
C VAL A 372 -38.75 -71.99 -15.57
N HIS A 373 -37.62 -72.62 -15.88
CA HIS A 373 -36.42 -72.17 -16.62
C HIS A 373 -36.03 -70.68 -16.73
N TYR A 374 -34.82 -70.36 -16.26
CA TYR A 374 -33.95 -69.34 -16.86
C TYR A 374 -32.93 -70.00 -17.80
N PRO A 375 -32.73 -69.52 -19.04
CA PRO A 375 -31.64 -70.00 -19.88
C PRO A 375 -30.33 -69.25 -19.57
N VAL A 376 -29.29 -70.03 -19.29
CA VAL A 376 -27.88 -69.64 -19.39
C VAL A 376 -27.54 -69.60 -20.88
N LEU A 377 -27.04 -68.47 -21.37
CA LEU A 377 -26.33 -68.39 -22.64
C LEU A 377 -24.88 -68.00 -22.39
N THR A 378 -24.02 -69.00 -22.52
CA THR A 378 -22.61 -68.84 -22.83
C THR A 378 -22.47 -68.69 -24.34
N GLN A 379 -21.70 -67.70 -24.81
CA GLN A 379 -20.63 -67.96 -25.78
C GLN A 379 -19.77 -66.72 -26.07
N SER A 380 -18.49 -67.05 -26.10
CA SER A 380 -17.30 -66.38 -26.57
C SER A 380 -17.34 -65.78 -27.98
N GLN A 381 -16.57 -64.70 -28.11
CA GLN A 381 -15.81 -64.23 -29.29
C GLN A 381 -16.58 -63.54 -30.42
N SER A 382 -16.28 -62.25 -30.63
CA SER A 382 -15.51 -61.84 -31.81
C SER A 382 -14.94 -60.44 -31.64
N ILE A 383 -13.65 -60.33 -31.95
CA ILE A 383 -12.91 -59.08 -32.06
C ILE A 383 -13.25 -58.50 -33.44
N SER A 384 -13.83 -57.31 -33.48
CA SER A 384 -13.72 -56.42 -34.64
C SER A 384 -13.12 -55.10 -34.17
N ARG A 385 -11.85 -54.90 -34.54
CA ARG A 385 -11.14 -53.63 -34.42
C ARG A 385 -11.89 -52.56 -35.20
N SER A 386 -12.47 -51.58 -34.51
CA SER A 386 -12.59 -50.22 -35.04
C SER A 386 -11.44 -49.38 -34.47
N LEU A 387 -10.58 -48.91 -35.38
CA LEU A 387 -9.59 -47.87 -35.11
C LEU A 387 -10.34 -46.54 -35.02
N GLU A 388 -10.86 -46.23 -33.84
CA GLU A 388 -11.17 -44.85 -33.46
C GLU A 388 -10.31 -44.53 -32.26
N ALA A 389 -9.38 -43.62 -32.50
CA ALA A 389 -8.40 -43.14 -31.54
C ALA A 389 -9.11 -42.67 -30.27
N ARG A 390 -9.07 -43.50 -29.24
CA ARG A 390 -9.20 -43.02 -27.86
C ARG A 390 -8.00 -42.11 -27.63
N HIS A 391 -8.20 -40.81 -27.76
CA HIS A 391 -7.53 -39.88 -26.85
C HIS A 391 -7.95 -40.34 -25.46
N GLU A 392 -7.11 -41.16 -24.84
CA GLU A 392 -7.15 -41.38 -23.41
C GLU A 392 -6.92 -40.01 -22.80
N TYR A 393 -8.01 -39.34 -22.42
CA TYR A 393 -7.94 -38.14 -21.59
C TYR A 393 -7.27 -38.60 -20.30
N VAL A 394 -5.95 -38.43 -20.23
CA VAL A 394 -5.22 -38.45 -18.97
C VAL A 394 -5.83 -37.31 -18.19
N GLU A 395 -6.76 -37.63 -17.28
CA GLU A 395 -7.29 -36.64 -16.33
C GLU A 395 -6.10 -35.88 -15.76
N ASP A 396 -6.09 -34.55 -15.94
CA ASP A 396 -4.98 -33.72 -15.49
C ASP A 396 -4.74 -34.04 -14.00
N PRO A 397 -3.50 -34.28 -13.55
CA PRO A 397 -3.18 -34.49 -12.13
C PRO A 397 -3.84 -33.45 -11.22
N CYS A 398 -4.07 -32.24 -11.74
CA CYS A 398 -4.83 -31.20 -11.09
C CYS A 398 -6.27 -31.58 -10.73
N LEU A 399 -7.00 -32.35 -11.53
CA LEU A 399 -8.39 -32.72 -11.26
C LEU A 399 -8.53 -33.93 -10.33
N ARG A 400 -7.43 -34.63 -10.02
CA ARG A 400 -7.46 -35.80 -9.12
C ARG A 400 -7.75 -35.38 -7.67
N LYS A 401 -8.46 -36.26 -6.97
CA LYS A 401 -8.95 -36.08 -5.59
C LYS A 401 -7.83 -35.94 -4.59
#